data_AF-A0A9E3B081-F1
#
_entry.id   AF-A0A9E3B081-F1
#
_cell.length_a   1.000
_cell.length_b   1.000
_cell.length_c   1.000
_cell.angle_alpha   90.00
_cell.angle_beta   90.00
_cell.angle_gamma   90.00
#
_symmetry.space_group_name_H-M   'P 1'
#
loop_
_entity.id
_entity.type
_entity.pdbx_description
1 polymer ?
#
loop_
_entity_poly.entity_id
_entity_poly.type
_entity_poly.pdbx_seq_one_letter_code
_entity_poly.pdbx_strand_id
1 'polypeptide(L)'
;LVNTQLKSLTGKALKTSTIEAAFKDLDVTYDPLQSSALTAADDAFQLGYLGKSKPDLSGLYDLAPLNSVLSAKGLPQISSGT
;
A
#
# COMPACT_ATOMS: atom_id res chain seq x y z
N LEU A 1 6.59 13.51 15.40
CA LEU A 1 7.62 13.24 14.37
C LEU A 1 7.20 13.77 12.99
N VAL A 2 6.10 13.29 12.40
CA VAL A 2 5.65 13.68 11.04
C VAL A 2 5.55 15.20 10.85
N ASN A 3 4.82 15.90 11.72
CA ASN A 3 4.62 17.35 11.56
C ASN A 3 5.91 18.18 11.73
N THR A 4 6.84 17.68 12.56
CA THR A 4 8.18 18.26 12.71
C THR A 4 8.97 18.11 11.41
N GLN A 5 8.92 16.94 10.77
CA GLN A 5 9.61 16.69 9.52
C GLN A 5 9.01 17.51 8.36
N LEU A 6 7.69 17.66 8.30
CA LEU A 6 7.01 18.53 7.33
C LEU A 6 7.49 19.98 7.45
N LYS A 7 7.60 20.51 8.68
CA LYS A 7 8.17 21.85 8.89
C LYS A 7 9.61 21.95 8.42
N SER A 8 10.41 20.91 8.67
CA SER A 8 11.82 20.89 8.23
C SER A 8 11.96 20.88 6.71
N LEU A 9 11.12 20.14 5.99
CA LEU A 9 11.21 19.98 4.53
C LEU A 9 10.53 21.12 3.75
N THR A 10 9.43 21.65 4.28
CA THR A 10 8.56 22.60 3.56
C THR A 10 8.58 24.01 4.15
N GLY A 11 9.25 24.21 5.30
CA GLY A 11 9.27 25.46 6.04
C GLY A 11 8.03 25.73 6.88
N LYS A 12 6.96 24.91 6.77
CA LYS A 12 5.71 25.09 7.52
C LYS A 12 5.20 23.76 8.09
N ALA A 13 4.72 23.83 9.33
CA ALA A 13 3.97 22.73 9.93
C ALA A 13 2.50 22.81 9.48
N LEU A 14 1.83 21.66 9.42
CA LEU A 14 0.38 21.61 9.35
C LEU A 14 -0.23 21.81 10.74
N LYS A 15 -1.53 22.12 10.79
CA LYS A 15 -2.26 22.11 12.06
C LYS A 15 -2.22 20.70 12.65
N THR A 16 -2.00 20.59 13.96
CA THR A 16 -1.95 19.29 14.65
C THR A 16 -3.19 18.46 14.39
N SER A 17 -4.38 19.07 14.44
CA SER A 17 -5.65 18.39 14.17
C SER A 17 -5.76 17.81 12.76
N THR A 18 -5.10 18.41 11.76
CA THR A 18 -5.06 17.85 10.39
C THR A 18 -4.24 16.57 10.35
N ILE A 19 -3.10 16.55 11.04
CA ILE A 19 -2.27 15.34 11.15
C ILE A 19 -3.04 14.26 11.91
N GLU A 20 -3.61 14.59 13.07
CA GLU A 20 -4.38 13.63 13.87
C GLU A 20 -5.54 13.02 13.09
N ALA A 21 -6.30 13.83 12.34
CA ALA A 21 -7.38 13.35 11.50
C ALA A 21 -6.89 12.43 10.37
N ALA A 22 -5.78 12.76 9.71
CA ALA A 22 -5.25 11.97 8.60
C ALA A 22 -4.82 10.55 9.01
N PHE A 23 -4.38 10.37 10.26
CA PHE A 23 -3.98 9.05 10.79
C PHE A 23 -5.11 8.30 11.49
N LYS A 24 -6.27 8.95 11.73
CA LYS A 24 -7.38 8.34 12.45
C LYS A 24 -7.97 7.14 11.72
N ASP A 25 -8.02 7.20 10.39
CA ASP A 25 -8.62 6.17 9.54
C ASP A 25 -7.55 5.25 8.91
N LEU A 26 -6.31 5.29 9.42
CA LEU A 26 -5.24 4.40 8.97
C LEU A 26 -5.31 3.07 9.72
N ASP A 27 -5.43 1.98 8.96
CA ASP A 27 -5.34 0.61 9.49
C ASP A 27 -4.03 -0.05 9.06
N VAL A 28 -3.36 -0.71 10.00
CA VAL A 28 -2.12 -1.46 9.75
C VAL A 28 -2.47 -2.93 9.63
N THR A 29 -2.45 -3.44 8.41
CA THR A 29 -2.84 -4.81 8.08
C THR A 29 -1.67 -5.60 7.48
N TYR A 30 -1.78 -6.93 7.56
CA TYR A 30 -0.91 -7.86 6.82
C TYR A 30 -1.44 -8.13 5.40
N ASP A 31 -2.67 -7.72 5.09
CA ASP A 31 -3.26 -7.87 3.75
C ASP A 31 -2.55 -6.95 2.73
N PRO A 32 -1.96 -7.50 1.64
CA PRO A 32 -1.30 -6.72 0.61
C PRO A 32 -2.27 -5.97 -0.34
N LEU A 33 -3.59 -6.10 -0.15
CA LEU A 33 -4.65 -5.43 -0.92
C LEU A 33 -4.55 -5.68 -2.43
N GLN A 34 -4.25 -6.92 -2.82
CA GLN A 34 -4.00 -7.31 -4.21
C GLN A 34 -5.17 -6.99 -5.15
N SER A 35 -6.41 -7.22 -4.75
CA SER A 35 -7.60 -6.93 -5.58
C SER A 35 -7.72 -5.45 -5.93
N SER A 36 -7.43 -4.57 -4.97
CA SER A 36 -7.40 -3.11 -5.18
C SER A 36 -6.32 -2.70 -6.15
N ALA A 37 -5.12 -3.28 -6.05
CA ALA A 37 -4.03 -3.01 -6.97
C ALA A 37 -4.33 -3.49 -8.40
N LEU A 38 -4.93 -4.67 -8.55
CA LEU A 38 -5.35 -5.20 -9.86
C LEU A 38 -6.43 -4.32 -10.50
N THR A 39 -7.38 -3.82 -9.69
CA THR A 39 -8.41 -2.87 -10.16
C THR A 39 -7.76 -1.58 -10.66
N ALA A 40 -6.86 -0.99 -9.87
CA ALA A 40 -6.15 0.23 -10.25
C ALA A 40 -5.29 0.04 -11.53
N ALA A 41 -4.68 -1.14 -11.69
CA ALA A 41 -3.94 -1.48 -12.90
C ALA A 41 -4.85 -1.60 -14.13
N ASP A 42 -6.04 -2.18 -13.98
CA ASP A 42 -7.03 -2.25 -15.06
C ASP A 42 -7.50 -0.84 -15.46
N ASP A 43 -7.85 0.00 -14.50
CA ASP A 43 -8.22 1.40 -14.74
C ASP A 43 -7.10 2.17 -15.47
N ALA A 44 -5.86 2.03 -15.01
CA ALA A 44 -4.72 2.67 -15.65
C ALA A 44 -4.46 2.16 -17.06
N PHE A 45 -4.70 0.87 -17.34
CA PHE A 45 -4.64 0.33 -18.69
C PHE A 45 -5.75 0.90 -19.59
N GLN A 46 -6.98 0.97 -19.10
CA GLN A 46 -8.10 1.57 -19.83
C GLN A 46 -7.87 3.04 -20.17
N LEU A 47 -7.20 3.78 -19.28
CA LEU A 47 -6.78 5.17 -19.51
C LEU A 47 -5.56 5.31 -20.43
N GLY A 48 -4.96 4.20 -20.88
CA GLY A 48 -3.82 4.18 -21.80
C GLY A 48 -2.47 4.41 -21.14
N TYR A 49 -2.38 4.38 -19.81
CA TYR A 49 -1.13 4.58 -19.07
C TYR A 49 -0.22 3.35 -19.05
N LEU A 50 -0.76 2.15 -19.27
CA LEU A 50 -0.01 0.89 -19.21
C LEU A 50 0.29 0.27 -20.59
N GLY A 51 0.42 1.13 -21.62
CA GLY A 51 0.78 0.71 -22.96
C GLY A 51 -0.40 0.19 -23.79
N LYS A 52 -0.09 -0.54 -24.87
CA LYS A 52 -1.09 -0.98 -25.86
C LYS A 52 -1.73 -2.34 -25.54
N SER A 53 -1.09 -3.14 -24.70
CA SER A 53 -1.54 -4.47 -24.29
C SER A 53 -1.57 -4.55 -22.78
N LYS A 54 -2.54 -5.28 -22.23
CA LYS A 54 -2.67 -5.44 -20.78
C LYS A 54 -1.39 -6.08 -20.21
N PRO A 55 -0.74 -5.48 -19.20
CA PRO A 55 0.48 -6.02 -18.63
C PRO A 55 0.20 -7.33 -17.89
N ASP A 56 1.21 -8.21 -17.87
CA ASP A 56 1.22 -9.37 -16.98
C ASP A 56 1.55 -8.92 -15.55
N LEU A 57 0.62 -9.19 -14.63
CA LEU A 57 0.72 -8.81 -13.22
C LEU A 57 0.93 -10.01 -12.30
N SER A 58 1.16 -11.21 -12.86
CA SER A 58 1.33 -12.45 -12.08
C SER A 58 2.49 -12.39 -11.07
N GLY A 59 3.51 -11.59 -11.35
CA GLY A 59 4.69 -11.40 -10.49
C GLY A 59 4.64 -10.15 -9.60
N LEU A 60 3.49 -9.49 -9.47
CA LEU A 60 3.40 -8.20 -8.74
C LEU A 60 3.66 -8.34 -7.23
N TYR A 61 3.43 -9.53 -6.66
CA TYR A 61 3.57 -9.79 -5.23
C TYR A 61 4.48 -10.99 -4.96
N ASP A 62 5.52 -10.78 -4.15
CA ASP A 62 6.26 -11.85 -3.49
C ASP A 62 5.87 -11.88 -2.00
N LEU A 63 5.10 -12.90 -1.62
CA LEU A 63 4.61 -13.07 -0.25
C LEU A 63 5.55 -13.90 0.64
N ALA A 64 6.64 -14.46 0.09
CA ALA A 64 7.53 -15.32 0.87
C ALA A 64 8.14 -14.60 2.10
N PRO A 65 8.63 -13.35 1.99
CA PRO A 65 9.19 -12.64 3.15
C PRO A 65 8.14 -12.39 4.24
N LEU A 66 6.95 -11.95 3.85
CA LEU A 66 5.85 -11.67 4.79
C LEU A 66 5.39 -12.96 5.49
N ASN A 67 5.19 -14.03 4.73
CA ASN A 67 4.79 -15.32 5.28
C ASN A 67 5.84 -15.95 6.19
N SER A 68 7.13 -15.71 5.95
CA SER A 68 8.20 -16.11 6.88
C SER A 68 8.04 -15.41 8.23
N VAL A 69 7.78 -14.10 8.23
CA VAL A 69 7.57 -13.32 9.45
C VAL A 69 6.28 -13.70 10.17
N LEU A 70 5.18 -13.90 9.43
CA LEU A 70 3.90 -14.33 10.01
C LEU A 70 4.03 -15.69 10.69
N SER A 71 4.69 -16.65 10.02
CA SER A 71 4.97 -17.97 10.60
C SER A 71 5.82 -17.87 11.87
N ALA A 72 6.87 -17.05 11.88
CA ALA A 72 7.70 -16.84 13.07
C ALA A 72 6.93 -16.19 14.24
N LYS A 73 5.87 -15.45 13.94
CA LYS A 73 4.95 -14.85 14.91
C LYS A 73 3.79 -15.77 15.31
N GLY A 74 3.71 -16.99 14.77
CA GLY A 74 2.60 -17.91 15.00
C GLY A 74 1.26 -17.45 14.40
N LEU A 75 1.32 -16.56 13.41
CA LEU A 75 0.15 -16.03 12.71
C LEU A 75 -0.14 -16.83 11.43
N PRO A 76 -1.40 -16.84 10.96
CA PRO A 76 -1.74 -17.46 9.68
C PRO A 76 -0.94 -16.85 8.54
N GLN A 77 -0.46 -17.70 7.64
CA GLN A 77 0.11 -17.25 6.37
C GLN A 77 -1.00 -16.74 5.46
N ILE A 78 -0.65 -15.80 4.60
CA ILE A 78 -1.53 -15.22 3.60
C ILE A 78 -1.21 -15.77 2.22
N SER A 79 -2.20 -15.76 1.34
CA SER A 79 -2.05 -16.15 -0.07
C SER A 79 -2.39 -14.98 -0.97
N SER A 80 -1.77 -14.95 -2.14
CA SER A 80 -2.16 -14.06 -3.22
C SER A 80 -3.54 -14.51 -3.69
N GLY A 81 -4.55 -13.64 -3.61
CA GLY A 81 -5.86 -13.95 -4.17
C GLY A 81 -5.73 -14.26 -5.66
N THR A 82 -6.38 -15.33 -6.12
CA THR A 82 -6.54 -15.65 -7.55
C THR A 82 -7.45 -14.65 -8.24
#